data_AF-H2R0V5-F1
#
_entry.id   AF-H2R0V5-F1
#
_cell.length_a   1.000
_cell.length_b   1.000
_cell.length_c   1.000
_cell.angle_alpha   90.00
_cell.angle_beta   90.00
_cell.angle_gamma   90.00
#
_symmetry.space_group_name_H-M   'P 1'
#
loop_
_entity.id
_entity.type
_entity.pdbx_description
1 polymer ?
#
loop_
_entity_poly.entity_id
_entity_poly.type
_entity_poly.pdbx_seq_one_letter_code
_entity_poly.pdbx_strand_id
1 'polypeptide(L)'
;MYFPGCSTCHLASVGLIFKSSSFLKPQNAFLCYGRRKSSSRGQKAKDPKYPVENLLNPDSPRKPWLSCPQDKSGQLKVELQLERAVPIGYIDVGNCGCAFLQIDVGRSSWPLDRPFITLLPATTLMSLTDSKQGKNRSGVRMFKDVDFLAPASGELWDRLRLTCSQPFTRHQSFGLAFLRVRSSLDSLDDSVVGPSALVSSVLNKIR
;
A
#
# COMPACT_ATOMS: atom_id res chain seq x y z
N MET A 1 -40.13 -36.80 20.97
CA MET A 1 -39.42 -35.90 20.04
C MET A 1 -39.22 -34.58 20.75
N TYR A 2 -37.97 -34.28 21.12
CA TYR A 2 -37.60 -33.11 21.92
C TYR A 2 -37.27 -31.96 20.97
N PHE A 3 -38.00 -30.85 21.08
CA PHE A 3 -37.53 -29.52 20.72
C PHE A 3 -37.90 -28.60 21.88
N PRO A 4 -36.89 -27.92 22.46
CA PRO A 4 -36.98 -26.46 22.44
C PRO A 4 -35.64 -25.83 22.03
N GLY A 5 -35.71 -24.91 21.07
CA GLY A 5 -34.59 -24.09 20.61
C GLY A 5 -34.24 -23.03 21.66
N CYS A 6 -33.00 -23.07 22.11
CA CYS A 6 -32.41 -22.18 23.10
C CYS A 6 -31.90 -20.88 22.46
N SER A 7 -32.34 -19.77 23.06
CA SER A 7 -31.64 -18.52 23.37
C SER A 7 -30.42 -18.07 22.56
N THR A 8 -30.55 -16.88 21.97
CA THR A 8 -29.56 -15.78 21.96
C THR A 8 -28.07 -16.11 21.76
N CYS A 9 -27.56 -15.85 20.55
CA CYS A 9 -26.14 -15.59 20.31
C CYS A 9 -25.98 -14.18 19.72
N HIS A 10 -25.87 -13.19 20.60
CA HIS A 10 -25.28 -11.89 20.29
C HIS A 10 -23.76 -12.09 20.23
N LEU A 11 -23.13 -12.01 19.05
CA LEU A 11 -21.69 -11.77 18.88
C LEU A 11 -21.39 -11.56 17.39
N ALA A 12 -21.55 -10.32 16.91
CA ALA A 12 -21.06 -9.91 15.61
C ALA A 12 -19.66 -9.29 15.77
N SER A 13 -18.66 -10.09 15.37
CA SER A 13 -17.31 -9.73 14.92
C SER A 13 -16.59 -8.57 15.61
N VAL A 14 -15.74 -8.94 16.56
CA VAL A 14 -14.54 -8.18 16.90
C VAL A 14 -13.64 -8.15 15.66
N GLY A 15 -13.37 -6.94 15.15
CA GLY A 15 -12.30 -6.72 14.19
C GLY A 15 -10.98 -7.21 14.79
N LEU A 16 -10.31 -8.12 14.09
CA LEU A 16 -8.96 -8.56 14.47
C LEU A 16 -7.99 -7.40 14.26
N ILE A 17 -7.90 -6.54 15.27
CA ILE A 17 -6.78 -5.63 15.47
C ILE A 17 -5.67 -6.50 16.04
N PHE A 18 -4.66 -6.82 15.25
CA PHE A 18 -3.39 -7.30 15.79
C PHE A 18 -2.74 -6.15 16.58
N LYS A 19 -3.05 -6.06 17.89
CA LYS A 19 -2.23 -5.30 18.84
C LYS A 19 -1.12 -6.23 19.32
N SER A 20 0.04 -6.17 18.66
CA SER A 20 1.29 -6.53 19.31
C SER A 20 1.95 -5.25 19.80
N SER A 21 2.13 -5.16 21.11
CA SER A 21 2.77 -4.06 21.82
C SER A 21 4.24 -4.40 22.07
N SER A 22 5.13 -3.77 21.32
CA SER A 22 6.46 -3.34 21.79
C SER A 22 7.07 -2.41 20.74
N PHE A 23 7.75 -1.39 21.27
CA PHE A 23 8.48 -0.31 20.62
C PHE A 23 8.98 -0.54 19.19
N LEU A 24 8.78 0.49 18.33
CA LEU A 24 9.09 0.59 16.90
C LEU A 24 8.19 -0.25 15.98
N LYS A 25 6.95 0.20 15.78
CA LYS A 25 6.09 -0.32 14.71
C LYS A 25 6.71 0.01 13.34
N PRO A 26 6.78 -0.92 12.39
CA PRO A 26 7.14 -0.59 11.01
C PRO A 26 6.10 0.38 10.48
N GLN A 27 6.53 1.57 10.04
CA GLN A 27 5.69 2.73 9.68
C GLN A 27 4.83 2.54 8.41
N ASN A 28 4.46 1.30 8.06
CA ASN A 28 3.77 0.97 6.81
C ASN A 28 2.82 -0.24 6.96
N ALA A 29 2.02 -0.32 8.02
CA ALA A 29 0.95 -1.32 8.04
C ALA A 29 -0.17 -0.85 7.10
N PHE A 30 -0.20 -1.35 5.86
CA PHE A 30 -1.44 -1.21 5.08
C PHE A 30 -2.45 -2.27 5.53
N LEU A 31 -3.73 -1.89 5.60
CA LEU A 31 -4.84 -2.83 5.73
C LEU A 31 -5.40 -3.11 4.32
N CYS A 32 -5.46 -4.38 3.94
CA CYS A 32 -6.12 -4.80 2.70
C CYS A 32 -7.62 -4.96 2.94
N TYR A 33 -8.44 -4.08 2.36
CA TYR A 33 -9.89 -4.27 2.35
C TYR A 33 -10.30 -5.19 1.20
N GLY A 34 -10.31 -6.49 1.44
CA GLY A 34 -10.99 -7.47 0.58
C GLY A 34 -12.48 -7.51 0.91
N ARG A 35 -13.32 -6.79 0.16
CA ARG A 35 -14.79 -6.83 0.32
C ARG A 35 -15.29 -8.26 0.09
N ARG A 36 -15.70 -8.98 1.15
CA ARG A 36 -16.58 -10.15 1.00
C ARG A 36 -17.95 -9.62 0.55
N LYS A 37 -18.19 -9.54 -0.76
CA LYS A 37 -19.57 -9.51 -1.25
C LYS A 37 -20.12 -10.93 -1.14
N SER A 38 -21.05 -11.12 -0.21
CA SER A 38 -22.07 -12.16 -0.27
C SER A 38 -22.96 -11.91 -1.48
N SER A 39 -22.49 -12.33 -2.65
CA SER A 39 -23.31 -12.47 -3.87
C SER A 39 -22.54 -13.35 -4.85
N SER A 40 -23.14 -14.48 -5.18
CA SER A 40 -22.66 -15.45 -6.16
C SER A 40 -22.63 -14.82 -7.57
N ARG A 41 -21.51 -14.18 -7.90
CA ARG A 41 -20.95 -14.01 -9.27
C ARG A 41 -19.70 -13.12 -9.23
N GLY A 42 -18.52 -13.69 -9.50
CA GLY A 42 -17.38 -12.95 -10.04
C GLY A 42 -16.28 -12.46 -9.09
N GLN A 43 -15.91 -13.18 -8.02
CA GLN A 43 -14.60 -12.96 -7.39
C GLN A 43 -13.51 -13.54 -8.29
N LYS A 44 -12.94 -12.73 -9.19
CA LYS A 44 -11.80 -13.18 -10.00
C LYS A 44 -10.60 -13.44 -9.08
N ALA A 45 -10.06 -14.64 -9.26
CA ALA A 45 -9.13 -15.37 -8.43
C ALA A 45 -8.00 -14.53 -7.82
N LYS A 46 -7.91 -14.57 -6.48
CA LYS A 46 -6.70 -14.23 -5.74
C LYS A 46 -5.69 -15.38 -5.93
N ASP A 47 -4.42 -15.07 -6.15
CA ASP A 47 -3.37 -16.10 -6.07
C ASP A 47 -3.12 -16.42 -4.58
N PRO A 48 -3.42 -17.65 -4.09
CA PRO A 48 -3.23 -18.00 -2.70
C PRO A 48 -1.74 -18.07 -2.31
N LYS A 49 -0.82 -18.23 -3.28
CA LYS A 49 0.63 -18.29 -3.06
C LYS A 49 1.27 -16.92 -3.05
N TYR A 50 0.74 -15.99 -3.83
CA TYR A 50 1.28 -14.63 -3.99
C TYR A 50 0.24 -13.54 -3.72
N PRO A 51 -0.36 -13.51 -2.51
CA PRO A 51 -1.48 -12.64 -2.22
C PRO A 51 -1.00 -11.21 -1.93
N VAL A 52 -1.93 -10.27 -1.84
CA VAL A 52 -1.60 -8.83 -1.71
C VAL A 52 -0.99 -8.47 -0.36
N GLU A 53 -1.25 -9.30 0.65
CA GLU A 53 -0.68 -9.20 1.99
C GLU A 53 0.86 -9.23 1.95
N ASN A 54 1.44 -9.78 0.89
CA ASN A 54 2.88 -9.74 0.66
C ASN A 54 3.45 -8.32 0.47
N LEU A 55 2.63 -7.34 0.05
CA LEU A 55 3.06 -5.93 -0.03
C LEU A 55 3.12 -5.24 1.34
N LEU A 56 2.47 -5.81 2.35
CA LEU A 56 2.26 -5.16 3.65
C LEU A 56 3.42 -5.32 4.61
N ASN A 57 4.26 -6.33 4.39
CA ASN A 57 5.32 -6.69 5.32
C ASN A 57 6.71 -6.48 4.69
N PRO A 58 7.42 -5.39 5.04
CA PRO A 58 8.76 -5.14 4.51
C PRO A 58 9.83 -6.11 5.03
N ASP A 59 9.56 -6.81 6.15
CA ASP A 59 10.52 -7.61 6.92
C ASP A 59 10.38 -9.13 6.69
N SER A 60 9.32 -9.56 5.98
CA SER A 60 9.15 -10.96 5.54
C SER A 60 10.11 -11.30 4.39
N PRO A 61 10.53 -12.57 4.19
CA PRO A 61 11.12 -12.99 2.92
C PRO A 61 10.21 -12.50 1.77
N ARG A 62 10.74 -11.59 0.95
CA ARG A 62 9.99 -10.77 -0.02
C ARG A 62 9.37 -11.64 -1.10
N LYS A 63 8.18 -12.16 -0.82
CA LYS A 63 7.34 -12.76 -1.85
C LYS A 63 6.65 -11.62 -2.61
N PRO A 64 6.53 -11.70 -3.94
CA PRO A 64 5.78 -10.71 -4.69
C PRO A 64 4.27 -10.89 -4.45
N TRP A 65 3.52 -9.82 -4.71
CA TRP A 65 2.10 -9.89 -5.02
C TRP A 65 1.94 -10.12 -6.53
N LEU A 66 1.25 -11.21 -6.92
CA LEU A 66 1.09 -11.56 -8.33
C LEU A 66 -0.38 -11.80 -8.70
N SER A 67 -0.68 -11.57 -9.97
CA SER A 67 -1.93 -11.98 -10.59
C SER A 67 -2.06 -13.51 -10.58
N CYS A 68 -3.27 -14.00 -10.35
CA CYS A 68 -3.58 -15.42 -10.47
C CYS A 68 -3.24 -15.93 -11.89
N PRO A 69 -2.53 -17.06 -12.05
CA PRO A 69 -2.19 -17.60 -13.37
C PRO A 69 -3.40 -17.85 -14.27
N GLN A 70 -4.59 -18.10 -13.70
CA GLN A 70 -5.83 -18.30 -14.44
C GLN A 70 -6.48 -16.97 -14.88
N ASP A 71 -6.11 -15.83 -14.28
CA ASP A 71 -6.62 -14.52 -14.72
C ASP A 71 -5.82 -13.99 -15.92
N LYS A 72 -6.50 -13.94 -17.07
CA LYS A 72 -5.96 -13.43 -18.34
C LYS A 72 -6.43 -12.01 -18.66
N SER A 73 -7.00 -11.30 -17.68
CA SER A 73 -7.45 -9.91 -17.84
C SER A 73 -6.34 -8.96 -18.28
N GLY A 74 -5.08 -9.27 -17.91
CA GLY A 74 -3.94 -8.38 -18.11
C GLY A 74 -3.96 -7.18 -17.16
N GLN A 75 -4.83 -7.18 -16.14
CA GLN A 75 -4.93 -6.13 -15.14
C GLN A 75 -5.06 -6.70 -13.72
N LEU A 76 -4.33 -6.12 -12.79
CA LEU A 76 -4.33 -6.47 -11.38
C LEU A 76 -4.57 -5.20 -10.56
N LYS A 77 -5.59 -5.22 -9.70
CA LYS A 77 -6.04 -4.05 -8.93
C LYS A 77 -6.13 -4.37 -7.44
N VAL A 78 -5.73 -3.43 -6.59
CA VAL A 78 -5.94 -3.52 -5.15
C VAL A 78 -6.12 -2.14 -4.54
N GLU A 79 -6.87 -2.09 -3.43
CA GLU A 79 -6.98 -0.94 -2.55
C GLU A 79 -6.27 -1.25 -1.22
N LEU A 80 -5.38 -0.36 -0.82
CA LEU A 80 -4.60 -0.42 0.40
C LEU A 80 -4.98 0.75 1.30
N GLN A 81 -5.15 0.51 2.59
CA GLN A 81 -5.45 1.53 3.59
C GLN A 81 -4.21 1.79 4.45
N LEU A 82 -3.70 3.02 4.47
CA LEU A 82 -2.66 3.46 5.41
C LEU A 82 -3.24 3.60 6.83
N GLU A 83 -2.35 3.52 7.84
CA GLU A 83 -2.72 3.69 9.25
C GLU A 83 -3.34 5.07 9.55
N ARG A 84 -2.90 6.11 8.83
CA ARG A 84 -3.36 7.49 8.97
C ARG A 84 -3.26 8.23 7.63
N ALA A 85 -3.99 9.34 7.51
CA ALA A 85 -3.88 10.21 6.35
C ALA A 85 -2.58 11.03 6.41
N VAL A 86 -1.76 10.95 5.36
CA VAL A 86 -0.46 11.62 5.27
C VAL A 86 -0.27 12.25 3.90
N PRO A 87 0.56 13.31 3.78
CA PRO A 87 1.00 13.78 2.48
C PRO A 87 2.04 12.81 1.93
N ILE A 88 1.75 12.19 0.78
CA ILE A 88 2.66 11.22 0.17
C ILE A 88 3.75 11.98 -0.58
N GLY A 89 5.01 11.85 -0.15
CA GLY A 89 6.16 12.49 -0.78
C GLY A 89 7.03 11.55 -1.63
N TYR A 90 7.06 10.26 -1.28
CA TYR A 90 7.85 9.28 -2.01
C TYR A 90 7.12 7.94 -2.12
N ILE A 91 7.23 7.31 -3.29
CA ILE A 91 6.77 5.96 -3.54
C ILE A 91 7.87 5.16 -4.22
N ASP A 92 8.32 4.08 -3.58
CA ASP A 92 9.26 3.13 -4.16
C ASP A 92 8.51 1.85 -4.57
N VAL A 93 8.74 1.41 -5.81
CA VAL A 93 8.06 0.24 -6.39
C VAL A 93 9.08 -0.75 -6.89
N GLY A 94 9.02 -1.98 -6.39
CA GLY A 94 9.70 -3.12 -7.00
C GLY A 94 8.76 -3.79 -8.00
N ASN A 95 9.11 -3.79 -9.28
CA ASN A 95 8.32 -4.45 -10.31
C ASN A 95 8.42 -5.98 -10.18
N CYS A 96 7.38 -6.68 -10.63
CA CYS A 96 7.43 -8.11 -10.93
C CYS A 96 6.64 -8.39 -12.21
N GLY A 97 7.11 -7.84 -13.33
CA GLY A 97 6.54 -8.11 -14.65
C GLY A 97 5.38 -7.22 -15.10
N CYS A 98 5.03 -6.15 -14.37
CA CYS A 98 4.07 -5.15 -14.84
C CYS A 98 4.65 -4.33 -15.99
N ALA A 99 3.85 -4.04 -17.01
CA ALA A 99 4.17 -3.06 -18.04
C ALA A 99 3.82 -1.64 -17.58
N PHE A 100 2.69 -1.48 -16.91
CA PHE A 100 2.20 -0.18 -16.43
C PHE A 100 1.76 -0.26 -14.97
N LEU A 101 1.97 0.84 -14.26
CA LEU A 101 1.43 1.08 -12.92
C LEU A 101 0.77 2.45 -12.86
N GLN A 102 -0.45 2.51 -12.34
CA GLN A 102 -1.13 3.73 -11.92
C GLN A 102 -1.43 3.65 -10.43
N ILE A 103 -1.31 4.78 -9.74
CA ILE A 103 -1.67 4.91 -8.32
C ILE A 103 -2.69 6.04 -8.18
N ASP A 104 -3.87 5.69 -7.70
CA ASP A 104 -4.88 6.65 -7.30
C ASP A 104 -4.99 6.72 -5.78
N VAL A 105 -5.47 7.84 -5.26
CA VAL A 105 -5.61 8.12 -3.84
C VAL A 105 -7.03 8.54 -3.49
N GLY A 106 -7.39 8.29 -2.24
CA GLY A 106 -8.67 8.69 -1.67
C GLY A 106 -8.58 8.80 -0.16
N ARG A 107 -9.69 9.20 0.47
CA ARG A 107 -9.81 9.17 1.93
C ARG A 107 -10.81 8.13 2.39
N SER A 108 -10.53 7.47 3.50
CA SER A 108 -11.44 6.50 4.11
C SER A 108 -12.75 7.12 4.61
N SER A 109 -12.72 8.41 4.92
CA SER A 109 -13.88 9.23 5.30
C SER A 109 -14.73 9.67 4.11
N TRP A 110 -14.31 9.43 2.87
CA TRP A 110 -15.10 9.79 1.70
C TRP A 110 -16.32 8.89 1.52
N PRO A 111 -17.42 9.42 0.97
CA PRO A 111 -18.52 8.62 0.46
C PRO A 111 -18.05 7.54 -0.52
N LEU A 112 -18.70 6.38 -0.51
CA LEU A 112 -18.30 5.21 -1.31
C LEU A 112 -18.38 5.43 -2.83
N ASP A 113 -19.18 6.39 -3.26
CA ASP A 113 -19.39 6.79 -4.65
C ASP A 113 -18.39 7.86 -5.11
N ARG A 114 -17.65 8.48 -4.18
CA ARG A 114 -16.62 9.45 -4.55
C ARG A 114 -15.47 8.74 -5.27
N PRO A 115 -15.10 9.18 -6.49
CA PRO A 115 -14.01 8.56 -7.22
C PRO A 115 -12.67 8.86 -6.55
N PHE A 116 -11.75 7.89 -6.65
CA PHE A 116 -10.34 8.13 -6.35
C PHE A 116 -9.75 9.16 -7.33
N ILE A 117 -8.75 9.90 -6.87
CA ILE A 117 -8.03 10.89 -7.64
C ILE A 117 -6.67 10.31 -8.05
N THR A 118 -6.25 10.47 -9.29
CA THR A 118 -4.95 9.96 -9.74
C THR A 118 -3.80 10.77 -9.12
N LEU A 119 -2.95 10.08 -8.35
CA LEU A 119 -1.71 10.66 -7.81
C LEU A 119 -0.56 10.44 -8.80
N LEU A 120 -0.34 9.19 -9.19
CA LEU A 120 0.64 8.81 -10.20
C LEU A 120 -0.09 8.34 -11.46
N PRO A 121 0.07 9.02 -12.61
CA PRO A 121 -0.55 8.59 -13.85
C PRO A 121 -0.02 7.22 -14.28
N ALA A 122 -0.72 6.56 -15.21
CA ALA A 122 -0.27 5.28 -15.75
C ALA A 122 1.15 5.40 -16.32
N THR A 123 2.13 4.89 -15.59
CA THR A 123 3.54 5.03 -15.92
C THR A 123 4.12 3.69 -16.34
N THR A 124 4.94 3.71 -17.39
CA THR A 124 5.64 2.54 -17.90
C THR A 124 6.67 2.03 -16.88
N LEU A 125 6.61 0.73 -16.60
CA LEU A 125 7.63 -0.04 -15.86
C LEU A 125 8.38 -1.01 -16.78
N MET A 126 7.73 -1.51 -17.84
CA MET A 126 8.36 -2.30 -18.90
C MET A 126 7.82 -1.86 -20.26
N SER A 127 8.70 -1.76 -21.25
CA SER A 127 8.27 -1.56 -22.64
C SER A 127 7.59 -2.83 -23.20
N LEU A 128 6.96 -2.71 -24.37
CA LEU A 128 6.46 -3.86 -25.13
C LEU A 128 7.58 -4.89 -25.39
N THR A 129 8.75 -4.41 -25.81
CA THR A 129 9.92 -5.26 -26.11
C THR A 129 10.41 -5.97 -24.85
N ASP A 130 10.56 -5.25 -23.74
CA ASP A 130 10.98 -5.84 -22.47
C ASP A 130 9.98 -6.88 -21.97
N SER A 131 8.68 -6.60 -22.12
CA SER A 131 7.61 -7.50 -21.71
C SER A 131 7.62 -8.80 -22.50
N LYS A 132 7.81 -8.72 -23.83
CA LYS A 132 7.91 -9.92 -24.69
C LYS A 132 9.19 -10.72 -24.45
N GLN A 133 10.31 -10.05 -24.18
CA GLN A 133 11.60 -10.69 -23.94
C GLN A 133 11.82 -11.11 -22.48
N GLY A 134 10.92 -10.72 -21.56
CA GLY A 134 11.07 -10.98 -20.13
C GLY A 134 12.22 -10.22 -19.46
N LYS A 135 12.70 -9.13 -20.07
CA LYS A 135 13.77 -8.28 -19.52
C LYS A 135 13.20 -7.26 -18.53
N ASN A 136 14.02 -6.82 -17.57
CA ASN A 136 13.65 -5.79 -16.59
C ASN A 136 12.36 -6.07 -15.79
N ARG A 137 12.03 -7.36 -15.56
CA ARG A 137 10.84 -7.74 -14.79
C ARG A 137 10.91 -7.30 -13.33
N SER A 138 12.11 -7.20 -12.77
CA SER A 138 12.39 -6.89 -11.36
C SER A 138 12.94 -5.47 -11.14
N GLY A 139 12.78 -4.58 -12.13
CA GLY A 139 13.26 -3.20 -12.02
C GLY A 139 12.61 -2.46 -10.85
N VAL A 140 13.36 -1.58 -10.20
CA VAL A 140 12.86 -0.69 -9.15
C VAL A 140 12.65 0.69 -9.73
N ARG A 141 11.52 1.33 -9.41
CA ARG A 141 11.26 2.73 -9.75
C ARG A 141 10.89 3.51 -8.50
N MET A 142 11.45 4.71 -8.41
CA MET A 142 11.19 5.68 -7.34
C MET A 142 10.41 6.84 -7.95
N PHE A 143 9.36 7.25 -7.26
CA PHE A 143 8.54 8.39 -7.60
C PHE A 143 8.60 9.40 -6.47
N LYS A 144 8.75 10.67 -6.83
CA LYS A 144 8.80 11.81 -5.90
C LYS A 144 7.77 12.87 -6.34
N ASP A 145 7.70 13.97 -5.61
CA ASP A 145 6.72 15.05 -5.84
C ASP A 145 6.57 15.48 -7.31
N VAL A 146 7.66 15.52 -8.09
CA VAL A 146 7.63 15.92 -9.51
C VAL A 146 6.92 14.92 -10.42
N ASP A 147 6.78 13.67 -9.99
CA ASP A 147 6.08 12.61 -10.72
C ASP A 147 4.58 12.59 -10.41
N PHE A 148 4.14 13.33 -9.37
CA PHE A 148 2.77 13.33 -8.90
C PHE A 148 1.94 14.45 -9.54
N LEU A 149 0.66 14.16 -9.79
CA LEU A 149 -0.25 15.16 -10.35
C LEU A 149 -0.66 16.18 -9.29
N ALA A 150 -0.61 17.46 -9.67
CA ALA A 150 -0.93 18.60 -8.79
C ALA A 150 -2.28 18.50 -8.03
N PRO A 151 -3.39 17.96 -8.58
CA PRO A 151 -4.65 17.84 -7.83
C PRO A 151 -4.59 16.88 -6.63
N ALA A 152 -3.58 16.01 -6.56
CA ALA A 152 -3.42 15.03 -5.50
C ALA A 152 -2.14 15.25 -4.67
N SER A 153 -1.11 15.88 -5.25
CA SER A 153 0.15 16.15 -4.56
C SER A 153 -0.04 17.14 -3.40
N GLY A 154 0.67 16.91 -2.29
CA GLY A 154 0.59 17.74 -1.08
C GLY A 154 -0.64 17.52 -0.18
N GLU A 155 -1.69 16.88 -0.70
CA GLU A 155 -2.89 16.55 0.08
C GLU A 155 -2.71 15.31 0.97
N LEU A 156 -3.56 15.19 2.01
CA LEU A 156 -3.53 14.05 2.92
C LEU A 156 -4.35 12.86 2.39
N TRP A 157 -3.73 11.69 2.34
CA TRP A 157 -4.33 10.46 1.82
C TRP A 157 -4.11 9.29 2.76
N ASP A 158 -5.14 8.45 2.94
CA ASP A 158 -5.05 7.20 3.69
C ASP A 158 -5.54 5.98 2.90
N ARG A 159 -6.03 6.16 1.67
CA ARG A 159 -6.34 5.08 0.74
C ARG A 159 -5.54 5.21 -0.54
N LEU A 160 -4.93 4.11 -0.96
CA LEU A 160 -4.26 3.97 -2.24
C LEU A 160 -4.94 2.89 -3.07
N ARG A 161 -5.18 3.15 -4.34
CA ARG A 161 -5.61 2.16 -5.32
C ARG A 161 -4.52 1.96 -6.35
N LEU A 162 -3.95 0.76 -6.39
CA LEU A 162 -2.97 0.38 -7.39
C LEU A 162 -3.68 -0.28 -8.57
N THR A 163 -3.33 0.14 -9.78
CA THR A 163 -3.70 -0.55 -11.02
C THR A 163 -2.44 -0.96 -11.76
N CYS A 164 -2.10 -2.23 -11.68
CA CYS A 164 -1.02 -2.88 -12.43
C CYS A 164 -1.57 -3.45 -13.74
N SER A 165 -0.86 -3.28 -14.85
CA SER A 165 -1.29 -3.85 -16.14
C SER A 165 -0.13 -4.48 -16.91
N GLN A 166 -0.40 -5.59 -17.58
CA GLN A 166 0.53 -6.28 -18.48
C GLN A 166 -0.24 -6.76 -19.73
N PRO A 167 -0.52 -5.84 -20.67
CA PRO A 167 -1.34 -6.17 -21.84
C PRO A 167 -0.60 -7.02 -22.88
N PHE A 168 0.74 -7.07 -22.81
CA PHE A 168 1.59 -7.66 -23.84
C PHE A 168 1.87 -9.16 -23.62
N THR A 169 1.79 -9.62 -22.37
CA THR A 169 2.06 -11.02 -21.99
C THR A 169 1.05 -11.54 -20.96
N ARG A 170 -0.25 -11.42 -21.28
CA ARG A 170 -1.38 -11.78 -20.39
C ARG A 170 -1.39 -13.22 -19.87
N HIS A 171 -0.60 -14.11 -20.47
CA HIS A 171 -0.50 -15.50 -20.05
C HIS A 171 0.44 -15.71 -18.85
N GLN A 172 1.39 -14.79 -18.64
CA GLN A 172 2.35 -14.85 -17.53
C GLN A 172 1.81 -14.10 -16.31
N SER A 173 2.11 -14.60 -15.11
CA SER A 173 1.81 -13.86 -13.90
C SER A 173 2.67 -12.59 -13.82
N PHE A 174 2.07 -11.54 -13.29
CA PHE A 174 2.71 -10.25 -13.10
C PHE A 174 2.16 -9.55 -11.85
N GLY A 175 2.89 -8.58 -11.34
CA GLY A 175 2.49 -7.78 -10.19
C GLY A 175 3.68 -7.01 -9.62
N LEU A 176 3.74 -6.86 -8.31
CA LEU A 176 4.77 -6.07 -7.64
C LEU A 176 5.54 -6.92 -6.63
N ALA A 177 6.86 -6.74 -6.59
CA ALA A 177 7.73 -7.32 -5.58
C ALA A 177 7.57 -6.60 -4.23
N PHE A 178 7.42 -5.28 -4.24
CA PHE A 178 7.13 -4.47 -3.06
C PHE A 178 6.53 -3.12 -3.45
N LEU A 179 5.88 -2.47 -2.48
CA LEU A 179 5.47 -1.07 -2.52
C LEU A 179 5.90 -0.43 -1.19
N ARG A 180 6.60 0.70 -1.26
CA ARG A 180 6.91 1.52 -0.08
C ARG A 180 6.38 2.92 -0.30
N VAL A 181 5.59 3.41 0.65
CA VAL A 181 5.07 4.79 0.65
C VAL A 181 5.75 5.51 1.81
N ARG A 182 6.17 6.76 1.60
CA ARG A 182 6.76 7.60 2.65
C ARG A 182 6.08 8.97 2.66
N SER A 183 5.86 9.49 3.86
CA SER A 183 5.31 10.83 4.03
C SER A 183 6.39 11.87 3.74
N SER A 184 6.02 13.02 3.18
CA SER A 184 6.96 14.16 3.10
C SER A 184 7.29 14.72 4.49
N LEU A 185 6.41 14.53 5.48
CA LEU A 185 6.64 14.97 6.87
C LEU A 185 7.74 14.18 7.58
N ASP A 186 8.00 12.94 7.17
CA ASP A 186 9.02 12.10 7.81
C ASP A 186 10.44 12.66 7.60
N SER A 187 10.63 13.56 6.62
CA SER A 187 11.90 14.24 6.37
C SER A 187 12.14 15.50 7.20
N LEU A 188 11.11 16.01 7.89
CA LEU A 188 11.20 17.26 8.67
C LEU A 188 11.65 17.01 10.11
N ASP A 189 11.41 15.81 10.65
CA ASP A 189 11.71 15.47 12.05
C ASP A 189 13.20 15.21 12.32
N ASP A 190 13.99 14.91 11.27
CA ASP A 190 15.46 14.77 11.36
C ASP A 190 16.19 16.13 11.44
N SER A 191 15.49 17.25 11.22
CA SER A 191 16.08 18.61 11.19
C SER A 191 16.13 19.32 12.54
N VAL A 192 15.63 18.72 13.63
CA VAL A 192 15.56 19.35 14.96
C VAL A 192 16.40 18.59 15.98
N VAL A 193 17.72 18.53 15.75
CA VAL A 193 18.70 18.42 16.85
C VAL A 193 19.66 19.60 16.74
N GLY A 194 19.13 20.78 17.07
CA GLY A 194 19.99 21.90 17.47
C GLY A 194 20.59 21.59 18.85
N PRO A 195 21.87 21.88 19.10
CA PRO A 195 22.48 21.62 20.40
C PRO A 195 21.94 22.60 21.46
N SER A 196 20.77 22.32 22.02
CA SER A 196 20.31 22.93 23.26
C SER A 196 20.87 22.17 24.45
N ALA A 197 22.18 22.29 24.64
CA ALA A 197 22.83 21.95 25.89
C ALA A 197 24.05 22.86 26.08
N LEU A 198 23.85 24.01 26.72
CA LEU A 198 24.90 24.66 27.50
C LEU A 198 24.30 25.49 28.64
N VAL A 199 24.10 24.77 29.75
CA VAL A 199 24.47 25.13 31.13
C VAL A 199 23.78 26.36 31.75
N SER A 200 22.71 26.07 32.49
CA SER A 200 22.47 26.70 33.79
C SER A 200 23.58 26.30 34.77
N SER A 201 24.05 27.25 35.59
CA SER A 201 24.89 27.11 36.80
C SER A 201 26.35 27.58 36.72
N VAL A 202 26.56 28.90 36.86
CA VAL A 202 27.63 29.43 37.73
C VAL A 202 27.07 30.62 38.50
N LEU A 203 26.35 30.33 39.58
CA LEU A 203 26.08 31.29 40.64
C LEU A 203 26.62 30.66 41.93
N ASN A 204 27.94 30.75 42.09
CA ASN A 204 28.58 30.92 43.39
C ASN A 204 30.08 31.22 43.25
N LYS A 205 30.47 32.27 43.99
CA LYS A 205 31.75 32.53 44.67
C LYS A 205 32.73 33.56 44.08
N ILE A 206 32.89 34.61 44.91
CA ILE A 206 34.07 35.48 45.20
C ILE A 206 34.25 36.73 44.32
N ARG A 207 33.78 37.89 44.80
CA ARG A 207 34.60 38.84 45.59
C ARG A 207 33.70 39.84 46.33
#